data_AF-A0A946CHZ0-F1
#
_entry.id   AF-A0A946CHZ0-F1
#
_cell.length_a   1.000
_cell.length_b   1.000
_cell.length_c   1.000
_cell.angle_alpha   90.00
_cell.angle_beta   90.00
_cell.angle_gamma   90.00
#
_symmetry.space_group_name_H-M   'P 1'
#
loop_
_entity.id
_entity.type
_entity.pdbx_description
1 polymer ?
#
loop_
_entity_poly.entity_id
_entity_poly.type
_entity_poly.pdbx_seq_one_letter_code
_entity_poly.pdbx_strand_id
1 'polypeptide(L)'
;MAVLDEIRIRARSALWPIIGALLLAYFSYHMVQGDHGLLSLLQLRAKVEQAQTVHASLQAERSLLDARVALLRPDNLDPDMLEERARVMLNFAHPNEIVILE
;
A
#
# COMPACT_ATOMS: atom_id res chain seq x y z
N MET A 1 -50.28 29.15 38.15
CA MET A 1 -49.61 29.77 36.99
C MET A 1 -48.09 29.83 37.14
N ALA A 2 -47.55 30.04 38.36
CA ALA A 2 -46.09 30.07 38.61
C ALA A 2 -45.31 28.81 38.15
N VAL A 3 -45.87 27.61 38.32
CA VAL A 3 -45.21 26.33 37.96
C VAL A 3 -44.97 26.22 36.44
N LEU A 4 -45.90 26.71 35.62
CA LEU A 4 -45.79 26.64 34.16
C LEU A 4 -44.73 27.61 33.62
N ASP A 5 -44.60 28.77 34.26
CA ASP A 5 -43.59 29.78 33.89
C ASP A 5 -42.18 29.33 34.30
N GLU A 6 -42.05 28.63 35.43
CA GLU A 6 -40.78 28.07 35.88
C GLU A 6 -40.30 26.94 34.97
N ILE A 7 -41.21 26.09 34.50
CA ILE A 7 -40.91 25.06 33.49
C ILE A 7 -40.48 25.69 32.17
N ARG A 8 -41.14 26.77 31.71
CA ARG A 8 -40.76 27.48 30.48
C ARG A 8 -39.36 28.09 30.54
N ILE A 9 -38.99 28.68 31.66
CA ILE A 9 -37.66 29.30 31.85
C ILE A 9 -36.57 28.22 31.89
N ARG A 10 -36.79 27.13 32.64
CA ARG A 10 -35.84 26.00 32.72
C ARG A 10 -35.73 25.24 31.41
N ALA A 11 -36.83 25.06 30.69
CA ALA A 11 -36.83 24.47 29.35
C ALA A 11 -36.01 25.30 28.36
N ARG A 12 -36.13 26.64 28.42
CA ARG A 12 -35.32 27.53 27.56
C ARG A 12 -33.82 27.43 27.86
N SER A 13 -33.43 27.28 29.12
CA SER A 13 -32.03 27.07 29.50
C SER A 13 -31.50 25.67 29.16
N ALA A 14 -32.38 24.65 29.08
CA ALA A 14 -32.00 23.28 28.76
C ALA A 14 -31.83 23.02 27.25
N LEU A 15 -32.38 23.89 26.39
CA LEU A 15 -32.25 23.78 24.94
C LEU A 15 -30.79 23.77 24.48
N TRP A 16 -29.95 24.64 25.03
CA TRP A 16 -28.54 24.75 24.61
C TRP A 16 -27.71 23.51 24.95
N PRO A 17 -27.77 22.95 26.18
CA PRO A 17 -27.16 21.65 26.49
C PRO A 17 -27.66 20.51 25.61
N ILE A 18 -28.96 20.44 25.32
CA ILE A 18 -29.53 19.37 24.49
C ILE A 18 -29.01 19.44 23.05
N ILE A 19 -28.97 20.64 22.46
CA ILE A 19 -28.40 20.85 21.12
C ILE A 19 -26.91 20.46 21.12
N GLY A 20 -26.16 20.86 22.14
CA GLY A 20 -24.75 20.48 22.29
C GLY A 20 -24.55 18.97 22.36
N ALA A 21 -25.38 18.26 23.14
CA ALA A 21 -25.33 16.80 23.25
C ALA A 21 -25.67 16.11 21.93
N LEU A 22 -26.68 16.60 21.20
CA LEU A 22 -27.05 16.07 19.88
C LEU A 22 -25.95 16.28 18.84
N LEU A 23 -25.31 17.46 18.83
CA LEU A 23 -24.16 17.71 17.95
C LEU A 23 -22.99 16.79 18.29
N LEU A 24 -22.66 16.64 19.58
CA LEU A 24 -21.62 15.71 20.02
C LEU A 24 -21.90 14.27 19.59
N ALA A 25 -23.15 13.81 19.74
CA ALA A 25 -23.55 12.47 19.30
C ALA A 25 -23.41 12.32 17.77
N TYR A 26 -23.86 13.32 17.00
CA TYR A 26 -23.75 13.34 15.55
C TYR A 26 -22.29 13.29 15.08
N PHE A 27 -21.43 14.16 15.62
CA PHE A 27 -20.01 14.17 15.29
C PHE A 27 -19.31 12.88 15.72
N SER A 28 -19.64 12.33 16.89
CA SER A 28 -19.07 11.07 17.37
C SER A 28 -19.44 9.90 16.45
N TYR A 29 -20.70 9.83 16.02
CA TYR A 29 -21.14 8.83 15.05
C TYR A 29 -20.43 8.98 13.71
N HIS A 30 -20.38 10.20 13.16
CA HIS A 30 -19.71 10.47 11.88
C HIS A 30 -18.18 10.32 11.95
N MET A 31 -17.56 10.44 13.12
CA MET A 31 -16.14 10.17 13.31
C MET A 31 -15.81 8.68 13.14
N VAL A 32 -16.74 7.79 13.51
CA VAL A 32 -16.56 6.34 13.37
C VAL A 32 -17.00 5.86 11.99
N GLN A 33 -18.14 6.35 11.48
CA GLN A 33 -18.78 5.85 10.27
C GLN A 33 -18.54 6.70 9.01
N GLY A 34 -17.82 7.81 9.13
CA GLY A 34 -17.46 8.65 7.99
C GLY A 34 -16.30 8.08 7.18
N ASP A 35 -16.29 8.40 5.88
CA ASP A 35 -15.23 8.00 4.93
C ASP A 35 -13.84 8.53 5.31
N HIS A 36 -13.77 9.53 6.20
CA HIS A 36 -12.54 10.12 6.73
C HIS A 36 -12.32 9.77 8.22
N GLY A 37 -13.05 8.79 8.74
CA GLY A 37 -12.93 8.32 10.10
C GLY A 37 -11.61 7.59 10.37
N LEU A 38 -11.36 7.30 11.64
CA LEU A 38 -10.12 6.64 12.08
C LEU A 38 -9.90 5.28 11.39
N LEU A 39 -10.96 4.51 11.17
CA LEU A 39 -10.89 3.21 10.49
C LEU A 39 -10.45 3.34 9.02
N SER A 40 -10.95 4.34 8.31
CA SER A 40 -10.55 4.62 6.92
C SER A 40 -9.07 5.01 6.85
N LEU A 41 -8.60 5.84 7.80
CA LEU A 41 -7.18 6.18 7.90
C LEU A 41 -6.30 4.96 8.12
N LEU A 42 -6.70 4.03 9.01
CA LEU A 42 -5.96 2.79 9.24
C LEU A 42 -5.92 1.90 7.99
N GLN A 43 -7.05 1.73 7.30
CA GLN A 43 -7.12 0.97 6.05
C GLN A 43 -6.26 1.60 4.95
N LEU A 44 -6.30 2.93 4.80
CA LEU A 44 -5.50 3.64 3.82
C LEU A 44 -4.00 3.49 4.12
N ARG A 45 -3.59 3.61 5.38
CA ARG A 45 -2.20 3.37 5.79
C ARG A 45 -1.73 1.97 5.46
N ALA A 46 -2.55 0.95 5.74
CA ALA A 46 -2.24 -0.44 5.39
C ALA A 46 -2.08 -0.64 3.87
N LYS A 47 -2.95 -0.01 3.06
CA LYS A 47 -2.82 -0.04 1.59
C LYS A 47 -1.54 0.63 1.10
N VAL A 48 -1.17 1.76 1.70
CA VAL A 48 0.07 2.47 1.36
C VAL A 48 1.29 1.62 1.71
N GLU A 49 1.32 1.01 2.89
CA GLU A 49 2.41 0.11 3.32
C GLU A 49 2.55 -1.10 2.40
N GLN A 50 1.43 -1.73 2.03
CA GLN A 50 1.42 -2.83 1.06
C GLN A 50 1.97 -2.39 -0.31
N ALA A 51 1.52 -1.24 -0.82
CA ALA A 51 1.98 -0.71 -2.10
C ALA A 51 3.48 -0.38 -2.07
N GLN A 52 3.99 0.17 -0.96
CA GLN A 52 5.42 0.44 -0.77
C GLN A 52 6.23 -0.84 -0.76
N THR A 53 5.73 -1.90 -0.12
CA THR A 53 6.39 -3.21 -0.08
C THR A 53 6.52 -3.82 -1.48
N VAL A 54 5.43 -3.79 -2.26
CA VAL A 54 5.43 -4.28 -3.65
C VAL A 54 6.33 -3.42 -4.53
N HIS A 55 6.32 -2.10 -4.34
CA HIS A 55 7.21 -1.21 -5.09
C HIS A 55 8.67 -1.54 -4.82
N ALA A 56 9.06 -1.75 -3.55
CA ALA A 56 10.42 -2.11 -3.17
C ALA A 56 10.86 -3.45 -3.79
N SER A 57 9.99 -4.46 -3.79
CA SER A 57 10.31 -5.76 -4.41
C SER A 57 10.49 -5.66 -5.92
N LEU A 58 9.59 -4.95 -6.61
CA LEU A 58 9.69 -4.75 -8.06
C LEU A 58 10.91 -3.90 -8.45
N GLN A 59 11.25 -2.90 -7.63
CA GLN A 59 12.45 -2.10 -7.85
C GLN A 59 13.73 -2.94 -7.72
N ALA A 60 13.77 -3.85 -6.73
CA ALA A 60 14.89 -4.78 -6.58
C ALA A 60 14.99 -5.73 -7.77
N GLU A 61 13.88 -6.34 -8.21
CA GLU A 61 13.85 -7.21 -9.39
C GLU A 61 14.31 -6.47 -10.65
N ARG A 62 13.79 -5.25 -10.87
CA ARG A 62 14.20 -4.41 -11.98
C ARG A 62 15.71 -4.14 -11.95
N SER A 63 16.27 -3.78 -10.80
CA SER A 63 17.71 -3.51 -10.69
C SER A 63 18.57 -4.71 -11.06
N LEU A 64 18.11 -5.92 -10.71
CA LEU A 64 18.79 -7.17 -11.02
C LEU A 64 18.71 -7.47 -12.52
N LEU A 65 17.54 -7.28 -13.14
CA LEU A 65 17.36 -7.43 -14.57
C LEU A 65 18.18 -6.40 -15.36
N ASP A 66 18.20 -5.14 -14.91
CA ASP A 66 18.99 -4.07 -15.54
C ASP A 66 20.49 -4.40 -15.48
N ALA A 67 21.00 -4.97 -14.38
CA ALA A 67 22.37 -5.46 -14.28
C ALA A 67 22.66 -6.61 -15.27
N ARG A 68 21.74 -7.58 -15.40
CA ARG A 68 21.89 -8.68 -16.38
C ARG A 68 21.86 -8.18 -17.81
N VAL A 69 20.97 -7.25 -18.14
CA VAL A 69 20.90 -6.63 -19.46
C VAL A 69 22.17 -5.85 -19.76
N ALA A 70 22.73 -5.13 -18.78
CA ALA A 70 23.98 -4.40 -18.95
C ALA A 70 25.16 -5.30 -19.36
N LEU A 71 25.22 -6.53 -18.86
CA LEU A 71 26.24 -7.53 -19.23
C LEU A 71 26.03 -8.12 -20.64
N LEU A 72 24.83 -7.96 -21.22
CA LEU A 72 24.46 -8.45 -22.54
C LEU A 72 24.41 -7.32 -23.59
N ARG A 73 24.77 -6.08 -23.22
CA ARG A 73 24.80 -4.96 -24.18
C ARG A 73 26.00 -5.09 -25.11
N PRO A 74 25.87 -4.80 -26.41
CA PRO A 74 26.97 -4.89 -27.38
C PRO A 74 28.22 -4.07 -27.00
N ASP A 75 28.01 -2.95 -26.30
CA ASP A 75 29.08 -2.04 -25.86
C ASP A 75 29.88 -2.58 -24.65
N ASN A 76 29.33 -3.55 -23.89
CA ASN A 76 29.92 -4.14 -22.69
C ASN A 76 29.49 -5.62 -22.56
N LEU A 77 29.65 -6.37 -23.65
CA LEU A 77 29.17 -7.73 -23.79
C LEU A 77 30.15 -8.69 -23.11
N ASP A 78 29.68 -9.40 -22.09
CA ASP A 78 30.45 -10.42 -21.40
C ASP A 78 30.36 -11.77 -22.17
N PRO A 79 31.48 -12.29 -22.71
CA PRO A 79 31.51 -13.55 -23.47
C PRO A 79 31.01 -14.75 -22.67
N ASP A 80 31.31 -14.80 -21.37
CA ASP A 80 30.97 -15.93 -20.50
C ASP A 80 29.44 -15.97 -20.27
N MET A 81 28.82 -14.80 -20.09
CA MET A 81 27.35 -14.70 -20.00
C MET A 81 26.65 -15.09 -21.31
N LEU A 82 27.28 -14.80 -22.45
CA LEU A 82 26.79 -15.19 -23.77
C LEU A 82 26.85 -16.70 -23.96
N GLU A 83 27.97 -17.32 -23.59
CA GLU A 83 28.17 -18.77 -23.67
C GLU A 83 27.17 -19.50 -22.78
N GLU A 84 26.98 -19.06 -21.54
CA GLU A 84 25.99 -19.63 -20.63
C GLU A 84 24.57 -19.53 -21.20
N ARG A 85 24.21 -18.40 -21.83
CA ARG A 85 22.89 -18.25 -22.47
C ARG A 85 22.73 -19.09 -23.72
N ALA A 86 23.78 -19.25 -24.53
CA ALA A 86 23.77 -20.15 -25.67
C ALA A 86 23.59 -21.61 -25.22
N ARG A 87 24.26 -22.01 -24.14
CA ARG A 87 24.13 -23.33 -23.53
C ARG A 87 22.70 -23.58 -23.03
N VAL A 88 22.15 -22.66 -22.24
CA VAL A 88 20.80 -22.81 -21.65
C VAL A 88 19.68 -22.71 -22.71
N MET A 89 19.76 -21.77 -23.66
CA MET A 89 18.66 -21.53 -24.60
C MET A 89 18.73 -22.37 -25.88
N LEU A 90 19.94 -22.66 -26.37
CA LEU A 90 20.15 -23.35 -27.64
C LEU A 90 20.64 -24.79 -27.45
N ASN A 91 20.79 -25.24 -26.20
CA ASN A 91 21.43 -26.52 -25.85
C ASN A 91 22.81 -26.65 -26.51
N PHE A 92 23.52 -25.52 -26.63
CA PHE A 92 24.83 -25.43 -27.26
C PHE A 92 25.87 -26.08 -26.35
N ALA A 93 26.63 -27.03 -26.88
CA ALA A 93 27.75 -27.66 -26.21
C ALA A 93 28.89 -27.83 -27.20
N HIS A 94 30.13 -27.64 -26.74
CA HIS A 94 31.29 -27.88 -27.58
C HIS A 94 31.43 -29.38 -27.89
N PRO A 95 31.97 -29.75 -29.07
CA PRO A 95 32.11 -31.16 -29.48
C PRO A 95 32.91 -32.03 -28.50
N ASN A 96 33.72 -31.41 -27.63
CA ASN A 96 34.57 -32.07 -26.64
C ASN A 96 34.08 -31.92 -25.19
N GLU A 97 32.87 -31.37 -24.97
CA GLU A 97 32.31 -31.19 -23.63
C GLU A 97 31.44 -32.38 -23.21
N ILE A 98 31.54 -32.74 -21.93
CA ILE A 98 30.71 -33.78 -21.30
C ILE A 98 29.65 -33.07 -20.46
N VAL A 99 28.38 -33.23 -20.82
CA VAL A 99 27.25 -32.67 -20.07
C VAL A 99 26.77 -33.71 -19.05
N ILE A 100 26.84 -33.37 -17.77
CA ILE A 100 26.30 -34.20 -16.68
C ILE A 100 24.88 -33.69 -16.39
N LEU A 101 23.89 -34.53 -16.65
CA LEU A 101 22.49 -34.28 -16.31
C LEU A 101 22.21 -35.02 -15.00
N GLU A 102 21.86 -34.30 -13.93
CA GLU A 102 21.27 -34.90 -12.71
C GLU A 102 19.75 -35.06 -12.86
#